data_AF-A0A7X1MD40-F1
#
_entry.id   AF-A0A7X1MD40-F1
#
_cell.length_a   1.000
_cell.length_b   1.000
_cell.length_c   1.000
_cell.angle_alpha   90.00
_cell.angle_beta   90.00
_cell.angle_gamma   90.00
#
_symmetry.space_group_name_H-M   'P 1'
#
loop_
_entity.id
_entity.type
_entity.pdbx_description
1 polymer ?
#
loop_
_entity_poly.entity_id
_entity_poly.type
_entity_poly.pdbx_seq_one_letter_code
_entity_poly.pdbx_strand_id
1 'polypeptide(L)'
;MPHQPPENTNFGVQQYGGQSQVANQAVGPGARAVAGQVSFQSLTADQRTQIHDRLALVERLLDEHRAGLPDQDSPRAELRRLREELDESTPEPGVVRRALDRLTAFAEPVAPLAAAVAALAQAIPAL
;
A
#
# COMPACT_ATOMS: atom_id res chain seq x y z
N MET A 1 18.66 -38.19 -17.65
CA MET A 1 18.74 -36.72 -17.48
C MET A 1 17.32 -36.18 -17.33
N PRO A 2 16.81 -35.97 -16.11
CA PRO A 2 15.46 -35.42 -15.94
C PRO A 2 15.47 -33.91 -16.22
N HIS A 3 14.64 -33.51 -17.18
CA HIS A 3 14.36 -32.11 -17.55
C HIS A 3 13.71 -31.36 -16.37
N GLN A 4 14.28 -30.24 -15.96
CA GLN A 4 13.59 -29.26 -15.11
C GLN A 4 12.47 -28.59 -15.93
N PRO A 5 11.25 -28.43 -15.39
CA PRO A 5 10.23 -27.62 -16.04
C PRO A 5 10.55 -26.11 -15.87
N PRO A 6 10.14 -25.24 -16.80
CA PRO A 6 10.47 -23.83 -16.79
C PRO A 6 9.77 -23.06 -15.65
N GLU A 7 10.56 -22.30 -14.89
CA GLU A 7 10.10 -21.32 -13.90
C GLU A 7 9.58 -20.06 -14.63
N ASN A 8 8.26 -20.01 -14.83
CA ASN A 8 7.40 -18.82 -15.02
C ASN A 8 6.14 -19.22 -15.78
N THR A 9 5.30 -20.06 -15.16
CA THR A 9 3.98 -20.37 -15.71
C THR A 9 2.90 -19.61 -14.95
N ASN A 10 2.28 -18.64 -15.62
CA ASN A 10 1.05 -18.00 -15.17
C ASN A 10 -0.10 -19.00 -15.37
N PHE A 11 -0.68 -19.49 -14.28
CA PHE A 11 -1.88 -20.30 -14.32
C PHE A 11 -3.08 -19.43 -13.99
N GLY A 12 -3.77 -18.98 -15.03
CA GLY A 12 -5.16 -18.54 -14.91
C GLY A 12 -6.00 -19.64 -14.23
N VAL A 13 -7.03 -19.19 -13.51
CA VAL A 13 -8.00 -19.94 -12.69
C VAL A 13 -7.84 -21.47 -12.73
N GLN A 14 -7.37 -22.06 -11.63
CA GLN A 14 -7.41 -23.52 -11.44
C GLN A 14 -8.63 -23.87 -10.60
N GLN A 15 -9.48 -24.77 -11.13
CA GLN A 15 -10.67 -25.25 -10.44
C GLN A 15 -10.59 -26.77 -10.30
N TYR A 16 -10.57 -27.25 -9.05
CA TYR A 16 -10.65 -28.67 -8.72
C TYR A 16 -11.76 -28.89 -7.68
N GLY A 17 -12.70 -29.79 -7.97
CA GLY A 17 -13.61 -30.35 -6.96
C GLY A 17 -14.42 -29.33 -6.12
N GLY A 18 -14.77 -28.16 -6.66
CA GLY A 18 -15.55 -27.14 -5.95
C GLY A 18 -14.74 -26.03 -5.26
N GLN A 19 -13.40 -26.05 -5.34
CA GLN A 19 -12.53 -24.94 -4.93
C GLN A 19 -12.07 -24.16 -6.17
N SER A 20 -12.24 -22.84 -6.16
CA SER A 20 -11.78 -21.94 -7.22
C SER A 20 -10.69 -21.03 -6.66
N GLN A 21 -9.48 -21.16 -7.18
CA GLN A 21 -8.36 -20.29 -6.80
C GLN A 21 -8.04 -19.35 -7.96
N VAL A 22 -8.23 -18.06 -7.70
CA VAL A 22 -7.98 -17.00 -8.69
C VAL A 22 -6.63 -16.35 -8.39
N ALA A 23 -5.65 -16.60 -9.26
CA ALA A 23 -4.37 -15.87 -9.26
C ALA A 23 -4.53 -14.47 -9.89
N ASN A 24 -3.47 -13.65 -9.85
CA ASN A 24 -3.46 -12.25 -10.30
C ASN A 24 -4.06 -12.09 -11.72
N GLN A 25 -5.20 -11.40 -11.83
CA GLN A 25 -5.93 -11.23 -13.09
C GLN A 25 -5.76 -9.83 -13.68
N ALA A 26 -5.57 -9.77 -14.99
CA ALA A 26 -5.64 -8.56 -15.79
C ALA A 26 -6.59 -8.82 -16.97
N VAL A 27 -7.60 -7.96 -17.17
CA VAL A 27 -8.61 -8.11 -18.23
C VAL A 27 -8.66 -6.83 -19.07
N GLY A 28 -8.51 -6.96 -20.39
CA GLY A 28 -8.60 -5.85 -21.36
C GLY A 28 -7.31 -5.59 -22.15
N PRO A 29 -7.37 -4.91 -23.31
CA PRO A 29 -6.18 -4.56 -24.09
C PRO A 29 -5.22 -3.68 -23.27
N GLY A 30 -3.99 -4.16 -23.06
CA GLY A 30 -2.98 -3.46 -22.24
C GLY A 30 -3.04 -3.74 -20.74
N ALA A 31 -3.95 -4.61 -20.28
CA ALA A 31 -4.00 -4.98 -18.87
C ALA A 31 -2.79 -5.85 -18.49
N ARG A 32 -2.06 -5.46 -17.44
CA ARG A 32 -0.90 -6.20 -16.91
C ARG A 32 -1.09 -6.44 -15.42
N ALA A 33 -1.10 -7.71 -15.03
CA ALA A 33 -1.04 -8.14 -13.63
C ALA A 33 0.42 -8.45 -13.28
N VAL A 34 0.97 -7.76 -12.29
CA VAL A 34 2.33 -8.00 -11.76
C VAL A 34 2.19 -8.59 -10.37
N ALA A 35 2.58 -9.86 -10.20
CA ALA A 35 2.75 -10.47 -8.89
C ALA A 35 4.20 -10.24 -8.46
N GLY A 36 4.44 -9.23 -7.61
CA GLY A 36 5.70 -9.07 -6.91
C GLY A 36 5.61 -9.76 -5.56
N GLN A 37 6.66 -10.50 -5.16
CA GLN A 37 6.84 -10.83 -3.75
C GLN A 37 7.20 -9.54 -3.02
N VAL A 38 6.19 -8.86 -2.51
CA VAL A 38 6.38 -7.73 -1.62
C VAL A 38 6.45 -8.30 -0.22
N SER A 39 7.64 -8.73 0.19
CA SER A 39 7.88 -9.05 1.59
C SER A 39 8.13 -7.73 2.30
N PHE A 40 7.24 -7.34 3.22
CA PHE A 40 7.65 -6.47 4.31
C PHE A 40 8.74 -7.21 5.07
N GLN A 41 9.99 -6.94 4.72
CA GLN A 41 11.11 -7.33 5.57
C GLN A 41 10.83 -6.72 6.95
N SER A 42 11.06 -7.49 8.00
CA SER A 42 10.82 -7.09 9.39
C SER A 42 11.40 -5.70 9.64
N LEU A 43 10.54 -4.68 9.74
CA LEU A 43 10.97 -3.29 9.93
C LEU A 43 11.87 -3.21 11.17
N THR A 44 13.03 -2.56 11.04
CA THR A 44 13.89 -2.29 12.20
C THR A 44 13.20 -1.31 13.16
N ALA A 45 13.61 -1.28 14.42
CA ALA A 45 13.06 -0.35 15.40
C ALA A 45 13.20 1.13 14.97
N ASP A 46 14.32 1.46 14.31
CA ASP A 46 14.56 2.80 13.78
C ASP A 46 13.62 3.13 12.62
N GLN A 47 13.37 2.16 11.72
CA GLN A 47 12.41 2.33 10.62
C GLN A 47 10.99 2.51 11.15
N ARG A 48 10.58 1.73 12.16
CA ARG A 48 9.27 1.88 12.81
C ARG A 48 9.11 3.27 13.43
N THR A 49 10.10 3.74 14.18
CA THR A 49 10.10 5.09 14.76
C THR A 49 9.95 6.16 13.67
N GLN A 50 10.74 6.05 12.62
CA GLN A 50 10.70 6.97 11.47
C GLN A 50 9.36 6.99 10.73
N ILE A 51 8.67 5.85 10.65
CA ILE A 51 7.33 5.74 10.07
C ILE A 51 6.30 6.38 11.00
N HIS A 52 6.36 6.11 12.31
CA HIS A 52 5.48 6.74 13.30
C HIS A 52 5.60 8.26 13.32
N ASP A 53 6.82 8.80 13.28
CA ASP A 53 7.05 10.25 13.24
C ASP A 53 6.43 10.90 11.99
N ARG A 54 6.52 10.21 10.84
CA ARG A 54 5.91 10.67 9.58
C ARG A 54 4.39 10.57 9.61
N LEU A 55 3.83 9.49 10.18
CA LEU A 55 2.39 9.37 10.39
C LEU A 55 1.86 10.52 11.28
N ALA A 56 2.57 10.83 12.37
CA ALA A 56 2.21 11.95 13.25
C ALA A 56 2.33 13.32 12.55
N LEU A 57 3.31 13.49 11.66
CA LEU A 57 3.41 14.70 10.83
C LEU A 57 2.22 14.82 9.86
N VAL A 58 1.86 13.74 9.18
CA VAL A 58 0.70 13.72 8.27
C VAL A 58 -0.59 14.03 9.04
N GLU A 59 -0.79 13.43 10.22
CA GLU A 59 -1.94 13.71 11.08
C GLU A 59 -2.03 15.20 11.45
N ARG A 60 -0.91 15.79 11.89
CA ARG A 60 -0.85 17.22 12.21
C ARG A 60 -1.19 18.11 11.01
N LEU A 61 -0.68 17.78 9.82
CA LEU A 61 -0.92 18.55 8.61
C LEU A 61 -2.37 18.40 8.10
N LEU A 62 -3.00 17.24 8.30
CA LEU A 62 -4.44 17.06 8.05
C LEU A 62 -5.28 17.98 8.94
N ASP A 63 -4.86 18.17 10.19
CA ASP A 63 -5.55 19.05 11.12
C ASP A 63 -5.34 20.52 10.79
N GLU A 64 -4.09 20.91 10.50
CA GLU A 64 -3.71 22.28 10.16
C GLU A 64 -4.36 22.75 8.85
N HIS A 65 -4.44 21.87 7.85
CA HIS A 65 -4.95 22.20 6.52
C HIS A 65 -6.36 21.69 6.26
N ARG A 66 -7.13 21.34 7.30
CA ARG A 66 -8.50 20.81 7.18
C ARG A 66 -9.41 21.63 6.26
N ALA A 67 -9.30 22.97 6.32
CA ALA A 67 -10.11 23.88 5.50
C ALA A 67 -9.76 23.87 4.00
N GLY A 68 -8.55 23.41 3.64
CA GLY A 68 -8.10 23.29 2.26
C GLY A 68 -8.39 21.93 1.64
N LEU A 69 -8.93 20.98 2.40
CA LEU A 69 -9.24 19.64 1.91
C LEU A 69 -10.69 19.56 1.39
N PRO A 70 -10.91 18.90 0.24
CA PRO A 70 -12.25 18.70 -0.31
C PRO A 70 -13.11 17.76 0.58
N ASP A 71 -12.47 16.84 1.31
CA ASP A 71 -13.08 15.98 2.31
C ASP A 71 -12.25 16.05 3.59
N GLN A 72 -12.92 16.34 4.71
CA GLN A 72 -12.26 16.61 5.99
C GLN A 72 -12.10 15.36 6.86
N ASP A 73 -12.86 14.29 6.60
CA ASP A 73 -12.95 13.14 7.50
C ASP A 73 -12.38 11.87 6.85
N SER A 74 -12.55 11.69 5.53
CA SER A 74 -11.98 10.54 4.81
C SER A 74 -10.46 10.43 4.91
N PRO A 75 -9.65 11.51 4.81
CA PRO A 75 -8.20 11.40 4.92
C PRO A 75 -7.73 10.92 6.30
N ARG A 76 -8.43 11.34 7.37
CA ARG A 76 -8.13 10.87 8.74
C ARG A 76 -8.50 9.40 8.93
N ALA A 77 -9.65 8.99 8.41
CA ALA A 77 -10.06 7.59 8.44
C ALA A 77 -9.06 6.71 7.67
N GLU A 78 -8.55 7.19 6.54
CA GLU A 78 -7.55 6.48 5.74
C GLU A 78 -6.19 6.41 6.44
N LEU A 79 -5.74 7.51 7.07
CA LEU A 79 -4.51 7.53 7.86
C LEU A 79 -4.58 6.56 9.04
N ARG A 80 -5.73 6.48 9.72
CA ARG A 80 -5.95 5.52 10.81
C ARG A 80 -5.84 4.09 10.32
N ARG A 81 -6.47 3.75 9.19
CA ARG A 81 -6.40 2.41 8.59
C ARG A 81 -4.97 2.05 8.19
N LEU A 82 -4.23 3.00 7.61
CA LEU A 82 -2.82 2.81 7.28
C LEU A 82 -2.00 2.50 8.53
N ARG A 83 -2.24 3.21 9.64
CA ARG A 83 -1.55 2.93 10.91
C ARG A 83 -1.88 1.55 11.45
N GLU A 84 -3.16 1.18 11.47
CA GLU A 84 -3.63 -0.14 11.89
C GLU A 84 -2.94 -1.25 11.09
N GLU A 85 -2.89 -1.12 9.76
CA GLU A 85 -2.22 -2.06 8.86
C GLU A 85 -0.70 -2.18 9.12
N LEU A 86 -0.01 -1.06 9.35
CA LEU A 86 1.43 -1.04 9.63
C LEU A 86 1.79 -1.61 11.02
N ASP A 87 0.84 -1.58 11.96
CA ASP A 87 0.96 -2.15 13.29
C ASP A 87 0.72 -3.68 13.29
N GLU A 88 0.20 -4.25 12.21
CA GLU A 88 0.01 -5.70 12.09
C GLU A 88 1.35 -6.46 12.10
N SER A 89 1.31 -7.70 12.59
CA SER A 89 2.48 -8.59 12.54
C SER A 89 2.90 -8.91 11.10
N THR A 90 1.94 -8.89 10.17
CA THR A 90 2.12 -9.21 8.76
C THR A 90 1.33 -8.22 7.91
N PRO A 91 1.80 -6.96 7.76
CA PRO A 91 1.10 -5.96 6.96
C PRO A 91 0.92 -6.43 5.52
N GLU A 92 -0.26 -6.22 4.95
CA GLU A 92 -0.58 -6.48 3.56
C GLU A 92 -0.11 -5.32 2.66
N PRO A 93 0.89 -5.55 1.78
CA PRO A 93 1.44 -4.48 0.94
C PRO A 93 0.43 -3.85 -0.01
N GLY A 94 -0.52 -4.64 -0.50
CA GLY A 94 -1.62 -4.15 -1.33
C GLY A 94 -2.53 -3.17 -0.59
N VAL A 95 -2.74 -3.36 0.72
CA VAL A 95 -3.56 -2.46 1.54
C VAL A 95 -2.79 -1.16 1.82
N VAL A 96 -1.53 -1.28 2.26
CA VAL A 96 -0.65 -0.13 2.51
C VAL A 96 -0.52 0.76 1.27
N ARG A 97 -0.27 0.16 0.10
CA ARG A 97 -0.14 0.90 -1.16
C ARG A 97 -1.42 1.63 -1.52
N ARG A 98 -2.58 0.95 -1.48
CA ARG A 98 -3.87 1.58 -1.78
C ARG A 98 -4.18 2.73 -0.82
N ALA A 99 -3.81 2.59 0.45
CA ALA A 99 -4.02 3.64 1.44
C ALA A 99 -3.15 4.87 1.15
N LEU A 100 -1.87 4.68 0.80
CA LEU A 100 -0.98 5.77 0.39
C LEU A 100 -1.43 6.45 -0.91
N ASP A 101 -1.92 5.69 -1.89
CA ASP A 101 -2.47 6.25 -3.13
C ASP A 101 -3.69 7.14 -2.84
N ARG A 102 -4.59 6.68 -1.96
CA ARG A 102 -5.76 7.48 -1.52
C ARG A 102 -5.35 8.72 -0.76
N LEU A 103 -4.42 8.60 0.19
CA LEU A 103 -3.90 9.75 0.94
C LEU A 103 -3.22 10.77 0.02
N THR A 104 -2.51 10.32 -1.00
CA THR A 104 -1.87 11.19 -2.00
C THR A 104 -2.92 11.98 -2.79
N ALA A 105 -3.99 11.31 -3.22
CA ALA A 105 -5.10 11.97 -3.92
C ALA A 105 -5.82 13.00 -3.03
N PHE A 106 -6.04 12.69 -1.76
CA PHE A 106 -6.61 13.66 -0.81
C PHE A 106 -5.69 14.86 -0.57
N ALA A 107 -4.37 14.64 -0.58
CA ALA A 107 -3.38 15.65 -0.27
C ALA A 107 -3.03 16.59 -1.45
N GLU A 108 -3.43 16.26 -2.68
CA GLU A 108 -3.13 17.03 -3.90
C GLU A 108 -3.36 18.55 -3.76
N PRO A 109 -4.46 19.03 -3.15
CA PRO A 109 -4.71 20.48 -3.03
C PRO A 109 -3.81 21.20 -2.02
N VAL A 110 -3.12 20.46 -1.15
CA VAL A 110 -2.36 20.99 -0.02
C VAL A 110 -0.90 20.53 -0.14
N ALA A 111 -0.06 21.37 -0.78
CA ALA A 111 1.32 21.02 -1.09
C ALA A 111 2.16 20.52 0.11
N PRO A 112 2.09 21.12 1.32
CA PRO A 112 2.81 20.60 2.48
C PRO A 112 2.39 19.17 2.88
N LEU A 113 1.08 18.88 2.78
CA LEU A 113 0.54 17.56 3.07
C LEU A 113 0.94 16.54 2.00
N ALA A 114 0.89 16.92 0.72
CA ALA A 114 1.33 16.05 -0.37
C ALA A 114 2.80 15.65 -0.24
N ALA A 115 3.66 16.61 0.15
CA ALA A 115 5.07 16.34 0.42
C ALA A 115 5.26 15.39 1.61
N ALA A 116 4.49 15.55 2.68
CA ALA A 116 4.55 14.67 3.85
C ALA A 116 4.10 13.23 3.53
N VAL A 117 3.03 13.07 2.75
CA VAL A 117 2.56 11.74 2.29
C VAL A 117 3.60 11.08 1.38
N ALA A 118 4.24 11.83 0.48
CA ALA A 118 5.32 11.31 -0.35
C ALA A 118 6.54 10.86 0.49
N ALA A 119 6.90 11.62 1.53
CA ALA A 119 7.97 11.25 2.45
C ALA A 119 7.62 10.01 3.29
N LEU A 120 6.34 9.82 3.64
CA LEU A 120 5.85 8.60 4.28
C LEU A 120 5.96 7.39 3.36
N ALA A 121 5.53 7.52 2.10
CA ALA A 121 5.64 6.46 1.11
C ALA A 121 7.09 6.02 0.87
N GLN A 122 8.04 6.97 0.88
CA GLN A 122 9.48 6.68 0.74
C GLN A 122 10.09 5.98 1.96
N ALA A 123 9.52 6.17 3.15
CA ALA A 123 10.03 5.58 4.38
C ALA A 123 9.59 4.12 4.56
N ILE A 124 8.54 3.70 3.86
CA ILE A 124 8.02 2.33 3.90
C ILE A 124 8.86 1.50 2.91
N PRO A 125 9.68 0.55 3.38
CA PRO A 125 10.53 -0.27 2.51
C PRO A 125 9.68 -1.15 1.59
N ALA A 126 9.94 -1.03 0.29
CA ALA A 126 9.37 -1.79 -0.83
C ALA A 126 7.88 -2.20 -0.67
N LEU A 127 7.00 -1.39 -1.25
CA LEU A 127 5.66 -1.78 -1.73
C LEU A 127 5.72 -2.48 -3.09
#